data_AF-A0AAX4JII8-F1
#
_entry.id   AF-A0AAX4JII8-F1
#
_cell.length_a   1.000
_cell.length_b   1.000
_cell.length_c   1.000
_cell.angle_alpha   90.00
_cell.angle_beta   90.00
_cell.angle_gamma   90.00
#
_symmetry.space_group_name_H-M   'P 1'
#
loop_
_entity.id
_entity.type
_entity.pdbx_description
1 polymer ?
#
loop_
_entity_poly.entity_id
_entity_poly.type
_entity_poly.pdbx_seq_one_letter_code
_entity_poly.pdbx_strand_id
1 'polypeptide(L)'
;MNFLLLVNFIFIIRTYCVSESEFVFKITSLMDLKKHEQQKILKNIYLCFDKQVDEKTLLFVAAGLHNTSNFTVFSLRCDCDEYHSRGLLQICFKDNYQRLTDLSRKINYVKNPEMLNSTDKNVIRDCVRFFECKLSGCYTFEKYVGAMGLGDYDRIRCRRDIANFENIYIKLCNAFSINLYNCFCFPINIFFNTNAYIVKHKK
;
A
#
# COMPACT_ATOMS: atom_id res chain seq x y z
N MET A 1 30.58 -10.62 -19.46
CA MET A 1 29.77 -11.07 -18.30
C MET A 1 30.34 -10.41 -17.06
N ASN A 2 29.63 -9.80 -16.10
CA ASN A 2 28.22 -9.51 -15.93
C ASN A 2 28.09 -8.48 -14.79
N PHE A 3 28.88 -7.40 -14.77
CA PHE A 3 28.74 -6.39 -13.71
C PHE A 3 27.38 -5.68 -13.80
N LEU A 4 26.90 -5.43 -15.03
CA LEU A 4 25.54 -4.92 -15.27
C LEU A 4 24.45 -5.92 -14.86
N LEU A 5 24.69 -7.22 -15.05
CA LEU A 5 23.77 -8.28 -14.65
C LEU A 5 23.79 -8.50 -13.13
N LEU A 6 24.92 -8.25 -12.45
CA LEU A 6 25.04 -8.31 -10.99
C LEU A 6 24.36 -7.10 -10.33
N VAL A 7 24.53 -5.89 -10.89
CA VAL A 7 23.84 -4.68 -10.42
C VAL A 7 22.32 -4.78 -10.65
N ASN A 8 21.90 -5.34 -11.79
CA ASN A 8 20.48 -5.66 -12.02
C ASN A 8 19.99 -6.78 -11.08
N PHE A 9 20.79 -7.80 -10.77
CA PHE A 9 20.40 -8.83 -9.79
C PHE A 9 20.24 -8.26 -8.37
N ILE A 10 21.09 -7.30 -7.98
CA ILE A 10 21.01 -6.61 -6.69
C ILE A 10 19.79 -5.67 -6.64
N PHE A 11 19.39 -5.08 -7.78
CA PHE A 11 18.17 -4.27 -7.87
C PHE A 11 16.88 -5.12 -7.93
N ILE A 12 16.94 -6.33 -8.51
CA ILE A 12 15.79 -7.22 -8.71
C ILE A 12 15.45 -8.03 -7.44
N ILE A 13 16.38 -8.18 -6.49
CA ILE A 13 16.16 -8.94 -5.25
C ILE A 13 16.46 -8.08 -4.03
N ARG A 14 15.65 -7.05 -3.79
CA ARG A 14 15.50 -6.47 -2.45
C ARG A 14 14.08 -6.63 -1.93
N THR A 15 13.54 -7.84 -2.03
CA THR A 15 12.57 -8.29 -1.04
C THR A 15 13.33 -8.45 0.27
N TYR A 16 13.23 -7.45 1.14
CA TYR A 16 13.78 -7.56 2.48
C TYR A 16 13.02 -8.68 3.21
N CYS A 17 13.72 -9.76 3.57
CA CYS A 17 13.19 -10.78 4.48
C CYS A 17 13.11 -10.17 5.88
N VAL A 18 12.10 -9.36 6.12
CA VAL A 18 11.78 -8.82 7.45
C VAL A 18 11.00 -9.87 8.20
N SER A 19 11.36 -10.14 9.46
CA SER A 19 10.60 -11.08 10.28
C SER A 19 9.22 -10.51 10.68
N GLU A 20 8.25 -11.36 11.00
CA GLU A 20 6.93 -10.93 11.48
C GLU A 20 7.05 -9.99 12.71
N SER A 21 7.91 -10.35 13.66
CA SER A 21 8.14 -9.56 14.88
C SER A 21 8.76 -8.21 14.56
N GLU A 22 9.73 -8.14 13.66
CA GLU A 22 10.34 -6.89 13.24
C GLU A 22 9.35 -5.99 12.49
N PHE A 23 8.53 -6.56 11.59
CA PHE A 23 7.48 -5.83 10.88
C PHE A 23 6.48 -5.19 11.85
N VAL A 24 5.94 -6.00 12.77
CA VAL A 24 4.99 -5.51 13.78
C VAL A 24 5.67 -4.47 14.67
N PHE A 25 6.86 -4.75 15.20
CA PHE A 25 7.59 -3.85 16.09
C PHE A 25 7.83 -2.48 15.44
N LYS A 26 8.45 -2.45 14.26
CA LYS A 26 8.76 -1.20 13.55
C LYS A 26 7.53 -0.32 13.36
N ILE A 27 6.42 -0.90 12.89
CA ILE A 27 5.19 -0.13 12.65
C ILE A 27 4.58 0.34 13.96
N THR A 28 4.53 -0.52 14.99
CA THR A 28 3.95 -0.16 16.29
C THR A 28 4.72 0.95 16.99
N SER A 29 6.06 0.92 16.94
CA SER A 29 6.91 1.97 17.50
C SER A 29 6.79 3.28 16.73
N LEU A 30 6.75 3.21 15.40
CA LEU A 30 6.65 4.40 14.54
C LEU A 30 5.30 5.12 14.66
N MET A 31 4.22 4.36 14.83
CA MET A 31 2.83 4.86 14.82
C MET A 31 2.20 4.93 16.22
N ASP A 32 2.98 4.66 17.27
CA ASP A 32 2.54 4.62 18.68
C ASP A 32 1.33 3.67 18.93
N LEU A 33 1.36 2.46 18.35
CA LEU A 33 0.28 1.48 18.43
C LEU A 33 0.41 0.61 19.68
N LYS A 34 -0.34 0.96 20.73
CA LYS A 34 -0.21 0.34 22.07
C LYS A 34 -1.11 -0.87 22.30
N LYS A 35 -2.18 -1.04 21.51
CA LYS A 35 -3.20 -2.06 21.77
C LYS A 35 -2.81 -3.39 21.11
N HIS A 36 -3.01 -4.50 21.83
CA HIS A 36 -2.77 -5.84 21.32
C HIS A 36 -3.54 -6.14 20.02
N GLU A 37 -4.78 -5.67 19.90
CA GLU A 37 -5.57 -5.86 18.66
C GLU A 37 -4.93 -5.18 17.44
N GLN A 38 -4.27 -4.02 17.60
CA GLN A 38 -3.57 -3.34 16.50
C GLN A 38 -2.39 -4.20 16.00
N GLN A 39 -1.64 -4.81 16.92
CA GLN A 39 -0.53 -5.70 16.60
C GLN A 39 -1.02 -6.97 15.89
N LYS A 40 -2.15 -7.53 16.33
CA LYS A 40 -2.79 -8.68 15.69
C LYS A 40 -3.24 -8.39 14.26
N ILE A 41 -3.78 -7.20 14.00
CA ILE A 41 -4.13 -6.76 12.64
C ILE A 41 -2.88 -6.70 11.75
N LEU A 42 -1.80 -6.07 12.22
CA LEU A 42 -0.54 -6.01 11.48
C LEU A 42 0.02 -7.40 11.16
N LYS A 43 0.01 -8.31 12.14
CA LYS A 43 0.38 -9.71 11.93
C LYS A 43 -0.48 -10.36 10.84
N ASN A 44 -1.79 -10.17 10.87
CA ASN A 44 -2.68 -10.72 9.85
C ASN A 44 -2.40 -10.12 8.46
N ILE A 45 -2.12 -8.82 8.36
CA ILE A 45 -1.72 -8.16 7.11
C ILE A 45 -0.43 -8.80 6.57
N TYR A 46 0.61 -8.91 7.38
CA TYR A 46 1.89 -9.53 7.01
C TYR A 46 1.71 -10.95 6.47
N LEU A 47 0.84 -11.75 7.11
CA LEU A 47 0.52 -13.10 6.66
C LEU A 47 -0.35 -13.15 5.40
N CYS A 48 -1.03 -12.06 5.02
CA CYS A 48 -1.81 -11.97 3.78
C CYS A 48 -0.96 -11.55 2.58
N PHE A 49 0.17 -10.88 2.81
CA PHE A 49 1.16 -10.54 1.79
C PHE A 49 2.31 -11.56 1.72
N ASP A 50 2.03 -12.82 2.06
CA ASP A 50 2.99 -13.93 1.99
C ASP A 50 4.35 -13.63 2.65
N LYS A 51 4.33 -12.89 3.76
CA LYS A 51 5.52 -12.52 4.54
C LYS A 51 6.51 -11.62 3.79
N GLN A 52 6.06 -10.94 2.73
CA GLN A 52 6.84 -9.93 2.01
C GLN A 52 6.52 -8.54 2.55
N VAL A 53 7.54 -7.68 2.61
CA VAL A 53 7.39 -6.27 2.96
C VAL A 53 7.94 -5.45 1.80
N ASP A 54 7.03 -5.00 0.95
CA ASP A 54 7.26 -4.20 -0.25
C ASP A 54 6.38 -2.95 -0.25
N GLU A 55 6.49 -2.12 -1.31
CA GLU A 55 5.71 -0.89 -1.48
C GLU A 55 4.20 -1.14 -1.35
N LYS A 56 3.72 -2.20 -2.00
CA LYS A 56 2.33 -2.64 -1.97
C LYS A 56 1.85 -2.93 -0.54
N THR A 57 2.63 -3.67 0.23
CA THR A 57 2.32 -4.01 1.63
C THR A 57 2.27 -2.75 2.49
N LEU A 58 3.25 -1.85 2.35
CA LEU A 58 3.31 -0.62 3.13
C LEU A 58 2.21 0.38 2.74
N LEU A 59 1.83 0.44 1.47
CA LEU A 59 0.71 1.25 0.99
C LEU A 59 -0.62 0.74 1.57
N PHE A 60 -0.82 -0.57 1.59
CA PHE A 60 -1.99 -1.18 2.23
C PHE A 60 -2.04 -0.88 3.74
N VAL A 61 -0.90 -1.00 4.44
CA VAL A 61 -0.81 -0.66 5.87
C VAL A 61 -1.11 0.82 6.10
N ALA A 62 -0.52 1.71 5.30
CA ALA A 62 -0.75 3.16 5.41
C ALA A 62 -2.23 3.48 5.20
N ALA A 63 -2.85 2.88 4.18
CA ALA A 63 -4.28 3.03 3.91
C ALA A 63 -5.11 2.59 5.11
N GLY A 64 -4.83 1.40 5.63
CA GLY A 64 -5.49 0.87 6.82
C GLY A 64 -5.36 1.81 8.02
N LEU A 65 -4.15 2.27 8.34
CA LEU A 65 -3.89 3.20 9.45
C LEU A 65 -4.65 4.52 9.29
N HIS A 66 -4.58 5.13 8.10
CA HIS A 66 -5.25 6.39 7.82
C HIS A 66 -6.78 6.26 7.93
N ASN A 67 -7.33 5.28 7.23
CA ASN A 67 -8.77 5.07 7.09
C ASN A 67 -9.47 4.69 8.39
N THR A 68 -8.75 4.03 9.29
CA THR A 68 -9.33 3.48 10.53
C THR A 68 -8.86 4.19 11.79
N SER A 69 -8.23 5.36 11.65
CA SER A 69 -7.63 6.09 12.77
C SER A 69 -6.73 5.18 13.61
N ASN A 70 -5.70 4.62 12.98
CA ASN A 70 -4.77 3.64 13.55
C ASN A 70 -5.45 2.35 14.05
N PHE A 71 -6.32 1.76 13.22
CA PHE A 71 -7.03 0.51 13.52
C PHE A 71 -7.95 0.58 14.74
N THR A 72 -8.59 1.73 14.95
CA THR A 72 -9.52 1.94 16.07
C THR A 72 -10.98 2.03 15.63
N VAL A 73 -11.25 2.50 14.41
CA VAL A 73 -12.60 2.72 13.88
C VAL A 73 -12.75 2.05 12.52
N PHE A 74 -13.58 1.01 12.44
CA PHE A 74 -13.78 0.22 11.20
C PHE A 74 -15.09 0.53 10.49
N SER A 75 -16.01 1.26 11.12
CA SER A 75 -17.27 1.69 10.51
C SER A 75 -17.53 3.11 10.97
N LEU A 76 -17.83 3.98 10.00
CA LEU A 76 -18.39 5.29 10.27
C LEU A 76 -19.90 5.12 10.34
N ARG A 77 -20.51 5.36 11.50
CA ARG A 77 -21.97 5.29 11.65
C ARG A 77 -22.59 6.26 10.66
N CYS A 78 -23.30 5.72 9.68
CA CYS A 78 -24.18 6.44 8.79
C CYS A 78 -25.54 5.75 8.86
N ASP A 79 -26.54 6.44 9.37
CA ASP A 79 -27.79 5.83 9.82
C ASP A 79 -28.72 5.40 8.67
N CYS A 80 -28.29 5.50 7.41
CA CYS A 80 -29.18 5.43 6.24
C CYS A 80 -28.75 4.51 5.09
N ASP A 81 -27.52 3.97 5.07
CA ASP A 81 -27.02 3.18 3.92
C ASP A 81 -26.47 1.82 4.37
N GLU A 82 -27.07 0.74 3.86
CA GLU A 82 -26.63 -0.64 4.08
C GLU A 82 -25.17 -0.85 3.67
N TYR A 83 -24.73 -0.20 2.58
CA TYR A 83 -23.38 -0.32 2.00
C TYR A 83 -22.50 0.90 2.31
N HIS A 84 -22.69 1.51 3.47
CA HIS A 84 -21.80 2.56 3.97
C HIS A 84 -20.36 2.06 4.18
N SER A 85 -19.46 3.02 4.39
CA SER A 85 -18.03 2.82 4.52
C SER A 85 -17.63 1.91 5.69
N ARG A 86 -16.97 0.77 5.39
CA ARG A 86 -16.51 -0.20 6.40
C ARG A 86 -15.13 -0.80 6.12
N GLY A 87 -14.52 -1.33 7.18
CA GLY A 87 -13.29 -2.10 7.15
C GLY A 87 -12.02 -1.28 6.99
N LEU A 88 -10.90 -1.99 6.80
CA LEU A 88 -9.56 -1.39 6.67
C LEU A 88 -9.45 -0.37 5.55
N LEU A 89 -10.17 -0.59 4.45
CA LEU A 89 -10.11 0.27 3.27
C LEU A 89 -11.30 1.22 3.16
N GLN A 90 -12.18 1.27 4.18
CA GLN A 90 -13.36 2.13 4.18
C GLN A 90 -14.19 1.94 2.89
N ILE A 91 -14.49 0.67 2.60
CA ILE A 91 -15.17 0.24 1.37
C ILE A 91 -16.64 0.60 1.47
N CYS A 92 -17.15 1.31 0.46
CA CYS A 92 -18.53 1.78 0.34
C CYS A 92 -19.13 1.42 -1.03
N PHE A 93 -20.44 1.58 -1.17
CA PHE A 93 -21.25 1.30 -2.36
C PHE A 93 -21.44 -0.19 -2.66
N LYS A 94 -22.66 -0.55 -3.06
CA LYS A 94 -23.08 -1.93 -3.35
C LYS A 94 -22.15 -2.65 -4.33
N ASP A 95 -21.72 -1.97 -5.39
CA ASP A 95 -20.87 -2.56 -6.42
C ASP A 95 -19.51 -3.02 -5.86
N ASN A 96 -18.94 -2.29 -4.90
CA ASN A 96 -17.69 -2.71 -4.27
C ASN A 96 -17.92 -3.89 -3.31
N TYR A 97 -19.06 -3.96 -2.61
CA TYR A 97 -19.43 -5.10 -1.79
C TYR A 97 -19.70 -6.36 -2.64
N GLN A 98 -20.30 -6.20 -3.82
CA GLN A 98 -20.45 -7.27 -4.80
C GLN A 98 -19.07 -7.75 -5.27
N ARG A 99 -18.20 -6.83 -5.68
CA ARG A 99 -16.82 -7.16 -6.07
C ARG A 99 -16.07 -7.90 -4.96
N LEU A 100 -16.23 -7.47 -3.71
CA LEU A 100 -15.63 -8.14 -2.55
C LEU A 100 -16.17 -9.56 -2.37
N THR A 101 -17.48 -9.73 -2.55
CA THR A 101 -18.14 -11.05 -2.52
C THR A 101 -17.60 -11.97 -3.59
N ASP A 102 -17.40 -11.46 -4.82
CA ASP A 102 -16.87 -12.25 -5.94
C ASP A 102 -15.39 -12.66 -5.71
N LEU A 103 -14.62 -11.82 -5.02
CA LEU A 103 -13.22 -12.09 -4.65
C LEU A 103 -13.09 -12.99 -3.40
N SER A 104 -14.11 -13.01 -2.55
CA SER A 104 -14.16 -13.84 -1.36
C SER A 104 -14.48 -15.28 -1.73
N ARG A 105 -13.82 -16.21 -1.04
CA ARG A 105 -14.15 -17.64 -1.15
C ARG A 105 -15.16 -18.11 -0.10
N LYS A 106 -15.53 -17.24 0.85
CA LYS A 106 -16.24 -17.66 2.08
C LYS A 106 -17.35 -16.72 2.53
N ILE A 107 -17.21 -15.41 2.29
CA ILE A 107 -18.10 -14.41 2.88
C ILE A 107 -18.87 -13.71 1.76
N ASN A 108 -20.20 -13.72 1.89
CA ASN A 108 -21.06 -12.90 1.06
C ASN A 108 -21.28 -11.55 1.75
N TYR A 109 -20.55 -10.54 1.30
CA TYR A 109 -20.56 -9.20 1.87
C TYR A 109 -21.77 -8.38 1.44
N VAL A 110 -22.42 -8.73 0.33
CA VAL A 110 -23.71 -8.13 -0.02
C VAL A 110 -24.80 -8.53 0.98
N LYS A 111 -24.77 -9.78 1.47
CA LYS A 111 -25.72 -10.27 2.48
C LYS A 111 -25.30 -9.96 3.93
N ASN A 112 -24.00 -9.84 4.19
CA ASN A 112 -23.44 -9.64 5.53
C ASN A 112 -22.39 -8.50 5.51
N PRO A 113 -22.80 -7.25 5.20
CA PRO A 113 -21.88 -6.13 5.04
C PRO A 113 -21.09 -5.80 6.31
N GLU A 114 -21.66 -6.05 7.49
CA GLU A 114 -21.05 -5.85 8.80
C GLU A 114 -19.81 -6.72 9.05
N MET A 115 -19.63 -7.82 8.30
CA MET A 115 -18.45 -8.67 8.39
C MET A 115 -17.16 -7.91 8.05
N LEU A 116 -17.23 -6.82 7.26
CA LEU A 116 -16.08 -5.94 7.00
C LEU A 116 -15.54 -5.23 8.23
N ASN A 117 -16.31 -5.13 9.33
CA ASN A 117 -15.85 -4.54 10.58
C ASN A 117 -14.91 -5.47 11.37
N SER A 118 -14.83 -6.74 10.97
CA SER A 118 -14.03 -7.74 11.67
C SER A 118 -12.53 -7.60 11.37
N THR A 119 -11.73 -7.91 12.39
CA THR A 119 -10.26 -8.01 12.29
C THR A 119 -9.79 -9.43 11.96
N ASP A 120 -10.72 -10.32 11.58
CA ASP A 120 -10.43 -11.69 11.19
C ASP A 120 -9.49 -11.75 9.97
N LYS A 121 -8.61 -12.76 9.98
CA LYS A 121 -7.61 -12.96 8.93
C LYS A 121 -8.24 -13.14 7.55
N ASN A 122 -9.41 -13.79 7.44
CA ASN A 122 -10.06 -13.99 6.14
C ASN A 122 -10.64 -12.67 5.60
N VAL A 123 -11.21 -11.85 6.47
CA VAL A 123 -11.72 -10.52 6.08
C VAL A 123 -10.58 -9.62 5.62
N ILE A 124 -9.46 -9.61 6.35
CA ILE A 124 -8.25 -8.86 5.94
C ILE A 124 -7.74 -9.36 4.59
N ARG A 125 -7.71 -10.68 4.37
CA ARG A 125 -7.30 -11.26 3.08
C ARG A 125 -8.20 -10.81 1.94
N ASP A 126 -9.51 -10.77 2.14
CA ASP A 126 -10.45 -10.35 1.11
C ASP A 126 -10.31 -8.84 0.83
N CYS A 127 -10.02 -8.01 1.84
CA CYS A 127 -9.62 -6.61 1.66
C CYS A 127 -8.33 -6.47 0.83
N VAL A 128 -7.31 -7.31 1.08
CA VAL A 128 -6.06 -7.33 0.29
C VAL A 128 -6.36 -7.66 -1.18
N ARG A 129 -7.17 -8.68 -1.46
CA ARG A 129 -7.57 -9.03 -2.83
C ARG A 129 -8.31 -7.90 -3.53
N PHE A 130 -9.19 -7.22 -2.81
CA PHE A 130 -9.91 -6.06 -3.35
C PHE A 130 -8.96 -4.93 -3.70
N PHE A 131 -8.01 -4.61 -2.81
CA PHE A 131 -6.96 -3.63 -3.04
C PHE A 131 -6.12 -3.98 -4.29
N GLU A 132 -5.66 -5.23 -4.38
CA GLU A 132 -4.90 -5.70 -5.55
C GLU A 132 -5.71 -5.58 -6.84
N CYS A 133 -6.99 -5.96 -6.79
CA CYS A 133 -7.90 -5.85 -7.93
C CYS A 133 -8.09 -4.38 -8.36
N LYS A 134 -8.22 -3.44 -7.42
CA LYS A 134 -8.42 -2.02 -7.74
C LYS A 134 -7.17 -1.38 -8.34
N LEU A 135 -5.99 -1.79 -7.90
CA LEU A 135 -4.72 -1.20 -8.34
C LEU A 135 -4.13 -1.88 -9.58
N SER A 136 -4.58 -3.09 -9.91
CA SER A 136 -4.19 -3.80 -11.14
C SER A 136 -2.66 -3.89 -11.31
N GLY A 137 -1.95 -4.17 -10.22
CA GLY A 137 -0.49 -4.31 -10.20
C GLY A 137 0.32 -3.01 -10.15
N CYS A 138 -0.33 -1.83 -10.14
CA CYS A 138 0.33 -0.53 -10.02
C CYS A 138 0.10 0.06 -8.63
N TYR A 139 1.08 -0.08 -7.74
CA TYR A 139 0.96 0.22 -6.30
C TYR A 139 1.57 1.56 -5.91
N THR A 140 1.27 2.63 -6.66
CA THR A 140 1.67 3.99 -6.27
C THR A 140 0.58 4.67 -5.43
N PHE A 141 0.97 5.67 -4.66
CA PHE A 141 0.04 6.43 -3.81
C PHE A 141 -1.02 7.15 -4.65
N GLU A 142 -0.61 7.76 -5.75
CA GLU A 142 -1.47 8.48 -6.69
C GLU A 142 -2.49 7.53 -7.33
N LYS A 143 -2.04 6.34 -7.74
CA LYS A 143 -2.91 5.31 -8.29
C LYS A 143 -3.94 4.87 -7.27
N TYR A 144 -3.54 4.72 -6.00
CA TYR A 144 -4.46 4.41 -4.92
C TYR A 144 -5.53 5.48 -4.74
N VAL A 145 -5.12 6.76 -4.64
CA VAL A 145 -6.05 7.88 -4.46
C VAL A 145 -7.12 7.91 -5.55
N GLY A 146 -6.73 7.73 -6.81
CA GLY A 146 -7.66 7.66 -7.93
C GLY A 146 -8.54 6.40 -7.92
N ALA A 147 -7.94 5.22 -7.76
CA ALA A 147 -8.65 3.94 -7.87
C ALA A 147 -9.64 3.68 -6.72
N MET A 148 -9.38 4.29 -5.55
CA MET A 148 -10.25 4.20 -4.37
C MET A 148 -11.31 5.30 -4.33
N GLY A 149 -11.36 6.18 -5.33
CA GLY A 149 -12.39 7.23 -5.44
C GLY A 149 -12.19 8.41 -4.50
N LEU A 150 -10.96 8.65 -4.01
CA LEU A 150 -10.67 9.81 -3.16
C LEU A 150 -10.56 11.12 -3.96
N GLY A 151 -10.29 11.02 -5.27
CA GLY A 151 -10.24 12.13 -6.20
C GLY A 151 -9.04 12.04 -7.16
N ASP A 152 -8.85 13.09 -7.95
CA ASP A 152 -7.66 13.28 -8.79
C ASP A 152 -6.51 13.80 -7.93
N TYR A 153 -5.44 13.02 -7.80
CA TYR A 153 -4.34 13.27 -6.88
C TYR A 153 -3.76 14.68 -7.01
N ASP A 154 -3.49 15.15 -8.23
CA ASP A 154 -2.89 16.46 -8.44
C ASP A 154 -3.77 17.62 -7.91
N ARG A 155 -5.09 17.41 -7.90
CA ARG A 155 -6.05 18.37 -7.38
C ARG A 155 -6.22 18.30 -5.88
N ILE A 156 -5.94 17.14 -5.28
CA ILE A 156 -6.26 16.87 -3.87
C ILE A 156 -5.04 16.69 -2.96
N ARG A 157 -3.82 16.62 -3.50
CA ARG A 157 -2.58 16.40 -2.74
C ARG A 157 -2.35 17.40 -1.60
N CYS A 158 -2.85 18.63 -1.75
CA CYS A 158 -2.73 19.67 -0.73
C CYS A 158 -3.80 19.58 0.38
N ARG A 159 -4.80 18.69 0.24
CA ARG A 159 -5.77 18.46 1.32
C ARG A 159 -5.06 17.83 2.51
N ARG A 160 -5.36 18.35 3.70
CA ARG A 160 -4.69 17.94 4.95
C ARG A 160 -4.79 16.45 5.22
N ASP A 161 -5.94 15.84 4.98
CA ASP A 161 -6.16 14.41 5.15
C ASP A 161 -5.30 13.57 4.19
N ILE A 162 -5.21 13.97 2.92
CA ILE A 162 -4.38 13.29 1.91
C ILE A 162 -2.89 13.46 2.19
N ALA A 163 -2.43 14.66 2.53
CA ALA A 163 -1.04 14.91 2.89
C ALA A 163 -0.63 14.14 4.16
N ASN A 164 -1.53 14.02 5.14
CA ASN A 164 -1.29 13.21 6.33
C ASN A 164 -1.19 11.71 5.98
N PHE A 165 -2.06 11.21 5.10
CA PHE A 165 -2.00 9.84 4.63
C PHE A 165 -0.68 9.56 3.89
N GLU A 166 -0.29 10.42 2.96
CA GLU A 166 0.98 10.30 2.23
C GLU A 166 2.17 10.30 3.20
N ASN A 167 2.16 11.16 4.21
CA ASN A 167 3.20 11.19 5.24
C ASN A 167 3.29 9.88 6.05
N ILE A 168 2.17 9.23 6.36
CA ILE A 168 2.18 7.89 6.97
C ILE A 168 2.89 6.91 6.04
N TYR A 169 2.53 6.90 4.76
CA TYR A 169 3.12 6.01 3.77
C TYR A 169 4.64 6.24 3.61
N ILE A 170 5.09 7.50 3.52
CA ILE A 170 6.51 7.86 3.42
C ILE A 170 7.28 7.42 4.67
N LYS A 171 6.75 7.66 5.87
CA LYS A 171 7.38 7.22 7.13
C LYS A 171 7.57 5.71 7.18
N LEU A 172 6.56 4.96 6.75
CA LEU A 172 6.66 3.50 6.64
C LEU A 172 7.76 3.11 5.65
N CYS A 173 7.75 3.65 4.43
CA CYS A 173 8.76 3.30 3.43
C CYS A 173 10.19 3.58 3.93
N ASN A 174 10.40 4.73 4.58
CA ASN A 174 11.69 5.09 5.18
C ASN A 174 12.11 4.10 6.28
N ALA A 175 11.20 3.70 7.16
CA ALA A 175 11.48 2.74 8.24
C ALA A 175 11.88 1.33 7.73
N PHE A 176 11.46 0.99 6.51
CA PHE A 176 11.81 -0.26 5.85
C PHE A 176 12.84 -0.09 4.72
N SER A 177 13.44 1.10 4.59
CA SER A 177 14.43 1.42 3.54
C SER A 177 13.94 1.12 2.11
N ILE A 178 12.64 1.31 1.87
CA ILE A 178 12.04 1.18 0.55
C ILE A 178 12.20 2.51 -0.19
N ASN A 179 12.85 2.44 -1.35
CA ASN A 179 13.28 3.62 -2.10
C ASN A 179 12.18 4.12 -3.06
N LEU A 180 11.39 5.10 -2.61
CA LEU A 180 10.29 5.67 -3.39
C LEU A 180 10.74 6.41 -4.67
N TYR A 181 12.03 6.70 -4.82
CA TYR A 181 12.58 7.48 -5.94
C TYR A 181 12.53 6.76 -7.30
N ASN A 182 12.22 5.46 -7.36
CA ASN A 182 11.99 4.76 -8.63
C ASN A 182 10.55 4.87 -9.14
N CYS A 183 9.63 5.43 -8.36
CA CYS A 183 8.22 5.60 -8.76
C CYS A 183 7.89 6.99 -9.32
N PHE A 184 8.83 7.95 -9.22
CA PHE A 184 8.73 9.17 -10.01
C PHE A 184 9.20 8.87 -11.42
N CYS A 185 8.27 8.73 -12.37
CA CYS A 185 8.56 8.92 -13.78
C CYS A 185 8.96 10.38 -14.04
N PHE A 186 10.13 10.81 -13.58
CA PHE A 186 10.83 11.90 -14.24
C PHE A 186 11.39 11.33 -15.54
N PRO A 187 11.09 11.94 -16.71
CA PRO A 187 11.85 11.64 -17.91
C PRO A 187 13.27 12.15 -17.65
N ILE A 188 14.14 11.25 -17.20
CA ILE A 188 15.56 11.52 -17.13
C ILE A 188 16.05 11.57 -18.57
N ASN A 189 16.01 12.76 -19.16
CA ASN A 189 16.87 13.14 -20.27
C ASN A 189 18.31 13.17 -19.75
N ILE A 190 18.94 11.99 -19.64
CA ILE A 190 20.41 11.94 -19.61
C ILE A 190 20.85 12.27 -21.04
N PHE A 191 21.17 13.55 -21.24
CA PHE A 191 22.15 13.95 -22.24
C PHE A 191 23.48 13.27 -21.85
N PHE A 192 23.77 12.15 -22.50
CA PHE A 192 25.15 11.66 -22.58
C PHE A 192 25.92 12.65 -23.45
N ASN A 193 26.50 13.67 -22.83
CA ASN A 193 27.57 14.43 -23.44
C ASN A 193 28.85 13.59 -23.32
N THR A 194 28.96 12.58 -24.18
CA THR A 194 30.21 11.83 -24.34
C THR A 194 31.23 12.76 -24.96
N ASN A 195 32.23 13.12 -24.15
CA ASN A 195 33.50 13.67 -24.57
C ASN A 195 34.02 12.92 -25.81
N ALA A 196 33.95 13.57 -26.97
CA ALA A 196 34.70 13.17 -28.14
C ALA A 196 36.18 13.49 -27.89
N TYR A 197 36.92 12.49 -27.40
CA TYR A 197 38.37 12.42 -27.52
C TYR A 197 38.72 12.41 -29.02
N ILE A 198 39.11 13.58 -29.55
CA ILE A 198 39.85 13.63 -30.82
C ILE A 198 41.33 13.46 -30.47
N VAL A 199 41.78 12.21 -30.48
CA VAL A 199 43.20 11.89 -30.65
C VAL A 199 43.48 11.97 -32.15
N LYS A 200 44.03 13.10 -32.60
CA LYS A 200 44.66 13.19 -33.93
C LYS A 200 46.16 12.90 -33.77
N HIS A 201 46.60 11.73 -34.22
CA HIS A 201 47.99 11.50 -34.60
C HIS A 201 48.07 10.69 -35.90
N LYS A 202 48.91 11.22 -36.81
CA LYS A 202 49.48 10.65 -38.06
C LYS A 202 48.55 10.75 -39.29
N LYS A 203 48.99 11.26 -40.43
CA LYS A 203 50.35 11.40 -41.00
C LYS A 203 50.61 12.81 -41.53
#